data_AF-A0A2N1MHR4-F1
#
_entry.id   AF-A0A2N1MHR4-F1
#
_cell.length_a   1.000
_cell.length_b   1.000
_cell.length_c   1.000
_cell.angle_alpha   90.00
_cell.angle_beta   90.00
_cell.angle_gamma   90.00
#
_symmetry.space_group_name_H-M   'P 1'
#
loop_
_entity.id
_entity.type
_entity.pdbx_description
1 polymer ?
#
loop_
_entity_poly.entity_id
_entity_poly.type
_entity_poly.pdbx_seq_one_letter_code
_entity_poly.pdbx_strand_id
1 'polypeptide(L)'
;RTLDLAEVTQFFNLSPQVQEQDQRAQNQEYQWAQRQQDQRIQPQLADTQVFEVHSTILYARSSFFQEVLSTNKVEYEISIPDVSPQCFKTLLNYMYSENICLEDYEKSEIFDLYFVAIKFNLKEIVNYLKEIVEFTF
;
A
#
# COMPACT_ATOMS: atom_id res chain seq x y z
N ARG A 1 46.96 -17.36 56.23
CA ARG A 1 46.69 -15.97 56.65
C ARG A 1 45.27 -15.67 56.21
N THR A 2 44.36 -15.61 57.18
CA THR A 2 42.93 -15.36 56.99
C THR A 2 42.72 -13.95 56.48
N LEU A 3 41.98 -13.81 55.39
CA LEU A 3 41.55 -12.51 54.85
C LEU A 3 40.65 -11.82 55.88
N ASP A 4 40.83 -10.51 56.03
CA ASP A 4 40.06 -9.67 56.95
C ASP A 4 38.59 -9.60 56.52
N LEU A 5 37.66 -9.69 57.46
CA LEU A 5 36.21 -9.56 57.21
C LEU A 5 35.86 -8.19 56.60
N ALA A 6 36.74 -7.19 56.73
CA ALA A 6 36.60 -5.90 56.06
C ALA A 6 36.79 -5.98 54.52
N GLU A 7 37.63 -6.87 53.99
CA GLU A 7 37.91 -6.97 52.55
C GLU A 7 36.82 -7.73 51.78
N VAL A 8 36.15 -8.70 52.41
CA VAL A 8 35.09 -9.49 51.76
C VAL A 8 33.81 -8.67 51.56
N THR A 9 33.61 -7.62 52.36
CA THR A 9 32.42 -6.76 52.29
C THR A 9 32.50 -5.76 51.13
N GLN A 10 33.67 -5.56 50.52
CA GLN A 10 33.86 -4.68 49.35
C GLN A 10 33.43 -5.31 48.01
N PHE A 11 33.27 -6.64 47.94
CA PHE A 11 32.91 -7.33 46.69
C PHE A 11 31.41 -7.39 46.41
N PHE A 12 30.55 -7.23 47.43
CA PHE A 12 29.08 -7.29 47.25
C PHE A 12 28.38 -5.93 47.28
N ASN A 13 29.12 -4.84 47.52
CA ASN A 13 28.61 -3.48 47.39
C ASN A 13 29.12 -2.88 46.07
N LEU A 14 28.53 -3.30 44.95
CA LEU A 14 28.66 -2.56 43.71
C LEU A 14 28.26 -1.10 43.98
N SER A 15 29.11 -0.15 43.59
CA SER A 15 28.80 1.28 43.70
C SER A 15 27.42 1.54 43.07
N PRO A 16 26.54 2.35 43.70
CA PRO A 16 25.23 2.69 43.14
C PRO A 16 25.31 3.16 41.68
N GLN A 17 26.44 3.77 41.30
CA GLN A 17 26.72 4.24 39.94
C GLN A 17 26.84 3.11 38.91
N VAL A 18 27.41 1.95 39.28
CA VAL A 18 27.55 0.79 38.39
C VAL A 18 26.18 0.13 38.16
N GLN A 19 25.38 -0.01 39.22
CA GLN A 19 24.00 -0.52 39.12
C GLN A 19 23.11 0.43 38.32
N GLU A 20 23.27 1.75 38.51
CA GLU A 20 22.50 2.75 37.78
C GLU A 20 22.91 2.84 36.30
N GLN A 21 24.19 2.61 35.97
CA GLN A 21 24.65 2.54 34.58
C GLN A 21 24.10 1.30 33.86
N ASP A 22 24.10 0.12 34.49
CA ASP A 22 23.48 -1.08 33.93
C ASP A 22 21.97 -0.88 33.73
N GLN A 23 21.28 -0.27 34.70
CA GLN A 23 19.86 0.06 34.60
C GLN A 23 19.58 1.10 33.50
N ARG A 24 20.44 2.11 33.34
CA ARG A 24 20.33 3.13 32.28
C ARG A 24 20.57 2.51 30.91
N ALA A 25 21.54 1.61 30.77
CA ALA A 25 21.79 0.90 29.52
C ALA A 25 20.57 0.05 29.13
N GLN A 26 20.01 -0.72 30.08
CA GLN A 26 18.79 -1.50 29.85
C GLN A 26 17.56 -0.64 29.54
N ASN A 27 17.40 0.50 30.23
CA ASN A 27 16.29 1.43 29.98
C ASN A 27 16.43 2.13 28.62
N GLN A 28 17.65 2.47 28.21
CA GLN A 28 17.93 2.96 26.86
C GLN A 28 17.70 1.86 25.83
N GLU A 29 17.97 0.60 26.20
CA GLU A 29 17.78 -0.56 25.34
C GLU A 29 16.30 -0.75 24.97
N TYR A 30 15.50 -0.76 26.03
CA TYR A 30 14.05 -0.82 25.96
C TYR A 30 13.45 0.37 25.18
N GLN A 31 13.94 1.59 25.45
CA GLN A 31 13.46 2.79 24.76
C GLN A 31 13.87 2.85 23.27
N TRP A 32 15.01 2.28 22.84
CA TRP A 32 15.31 2.21 21.41
C TRP A 32 14.46 1.16 20.69
N ALA A 33 14.17 0.03 21.33
CA ALA A 33 13.30 -1.00 20.77
C ALA A 33 11.86 -0.49 20.60
N GLN A 34 11.34 0.27 21.58
CA GLN A 34 10.01 0.88 21.51
C GLN A 34 9.90 1.94 20.41
N ARG A 35 10.93 2.77 20.18
CA ARG A 35 10.93 3.78 19.10
C ARG A 35 10.99 3.17 17.70
N GLN A 36 11.58 1.99 17.56
CA GLN A 36 11.55 1.24 16.30
C GLN A 36 10.17 0.62 16.03
N GLN A 37 9.37 0.35 17.08
CA GLN A 37 8.00 -0.16 16.99
C GLN A 37 6.93 0.95 16.95
N ASP A 38 7.23 2.16 17.43
CA ASP A 38 6.35 3.34 17.38
C ASP A 38 6.52 4.12 16.05
N GLN A 39 6.58 3.39 14.94
CA GLN A 39 6.21 4.02 13.69
C GLN A 39 4.69 4.18 13.74
N ARG A 40 4.21 5.43 13.77
CA ARG A 40 2.79 5.73 13.59
C ARG A 40 2.37 5.24 12.20
N ILE A 41 2.01 3.96 12.10
CA ILE A 41 1.32 3.41 10.95
C ILE A 41 -0.06 4.04 11.02
N GLN A 42 -0.30 5.07 10.20
CA GLN A 42 -1.66 5.44 9.87
C GLN A 42 -2.14 4.36 8.90
N PRO A 43 -3.04 3.44 9.30
CA PRO A 43 -3.65 2.56 8.32
C PRO A 43 -4.38 3.47 7.34
N GLN A 44 -3.85 3.61 6.12
CA GLN A 44 -4.63 4.09 5.00
C GLN A 44 -5.72 3.04 4.83
N LEU A 45 -6.92 3.32 5.37
CA LEU A 45 -8.07 2.47 5.16
C LEU A 45 -8.32 2.53 3.66
N ALA A 46 -7.98 1.45 2.95
CA ALA A 46 -8.19 1.40 1.51
C ALA A 46 -9.67 1.64 1.25
N ASP A 47 -10.01 2.74 0.58
CA ASP A 47 -11.37 3.05 0.17
C ASP A 47 -11.85 1.95 -0.76
N THR A 48 -12.51 0.95 -0.16
CA THR A 48 -13.00 -0.22 -0.86
C THR A 48 -14.40 0.11 -1.36
N GLN A 49 -14.53 0.31 -2.67
CA GLN A 49 -15.80 0.55 -3.32
C GLN A 49 -16.21 -0.66 -4.15
N VAL A 50 -17.45 -1.12 -3.95
CA VAL A 50 -18.04 -2.23 -4.69
C VAL A 50 -18.78 -1.72 -5.93
N PHE A 51 -18.57 -2.38 -7.06
CA PHE A 51 -19.25 -2.07 -8.33
C PHE A 51 -19.98 -3.31 -8.84
N GLU A 52 -21.29 -3.18 -9.04
CA GLU A 52 -22.08 -4.19 -9.74
C GLU A 52 -21.92 -3.99 -11.25
N VAL A 53 -21.39 -5.01 -11.94
CA VAL A 53 -20.98 -4.92 -13.35
C VAL A 53 -21.38 -6.16 -14.12
N HIS A 54 -21.55 -6.02 -15.43
CA HIS A 54 -21.83 -7.15 -16.31
C HIS A 54 -20.50 -7.79 -16.72
N SER A 55 -20.24 -8.99 -16.22
CA SER A 55 -19.02 -9.75 -16.54
C SER A 55 -18.83 -9.95 -18.04
N THR A 56 -19.91 -10.07 -18.81
CA THR A 56 -19.88 -10.18 -20.27
C THR A 56 -19.27 -8.96 -20.96
N ILE A 57 -19.55 -7.74 -20.46
CA ILE A 57 -18.98 -6.51 -20.99
C ILE A 57 -17.49 -6.44 -20.66
N LEU A 58 -17.12 -6.70 -19.41
CA LEU A 58 -15.71 -6.74 -18.99
C LEU A 58 -14.91 -7.75 -19.81
N TYR A 59 -15.44 -8.97 -19.96
CA TYR A 59 -14.85 -10.05 -20.75
C TYR A 59 -14.69 -9.64 -22.22
N ALA A 60 -15.69 -9.01 -22.84
CA ALA A 60 -15.60 -8.60 -24.23
C ALA A 60 -14.56 -7.49 -24.46
N ARG A 61 -14.41 -6.57 -23.50
CA ARG A 61 -13.68 -5.31 -23.68
C ARG A 61 -12.24 -5.35 -23.18
N SER A 62 -11.89 -6.31 -22.34
CA SER A 62 -10.58 -6.38 -21.68
C SER A 62 -10.07 -7.81 -21.58
N SER A 63 -8.88 -8.05 -22.13
CA SER A 63 -8.21 -9.35 -21.99
C SER A 63 -7.74 -9.64 -20.56
N PHE A 64 -7.46 -8.60 -19.75
CA PHE A 64 -7.23 -8.77 -18.32
C PHE A 64 -8.45 -9.40 -17.65
N PHE A 65 -9.64 -8.85 -17.90
CA PHE A 65 -10.88 -9.43 -17.35
C PHE A 65 -11.23 -10.78 -17.97
N GLN A 66 -10.87 -11.05 -19.22
CA GLN A 66 -11.01 -12.39 -19.80
C GLN A 66 -10.22 -13.43 -18.97
N GLU A 67 -8.97 -13.12 -18.63
CA GLU A 67 -8.11 -14.02 -17.86
C GLU A 67 -8.65 -14.22 -16.43
N VAL A 68 -9.00 -13.12 -15.75
CA VAL A 68 -9.55 -13.16 -14.39
C VAL A 68 -10.87 -13.93 -14.33
N LEU A 69 -11.80 -13.68 -15.26
CA LEU A 69 -13.11 -14.34 -15.28
C LEU A 69 -13.05 -15.80 -15.77
N SER A 70 -12.06 -16.15 -16.60
CA SER A 70 -11.89 -17.53 -17.06
C SER A 70 -11.38 -18.46 -15.97
N THR A 71 -10.60 -17.92 -15.04
CA THR A 71 -9.97 -18.65 -13.94
C THR A 71 -10.85 -18.67 -12.69
N ASN A 72 -11.61 -17.61 -12.42
CA ASN A 72 -12.42 -17.47 -11.22
C ASN A 72 -13.90 -17.85 -11.44
N LYS A 73 -14.17 -19.15 -11.62
CA LYS A 73 -15.54 -19.65 -11.93
C LYS A 73 -16.49 -19.74 -10.72
N VAL A 74 -15.99 -19.57 -9.50
CA VAL A 74 -16.74 -19.86 -8.26
C VAL A 74 -17.11 -18.59 -7.50
N GLU A 75 -16.37 -17.50 -7.68
CA GLU A 75 -16.62 -16.22 -7.02
C GLU A 75 -17.00 -15.16 -8.06
N TYR A 76 -18.20 -14.58 -7.90
CA TYR A 76 -18.67 -13.42 -8.67
C TYR A 76 -18.06 -12.09 -8.19
N GLU A 77 -17.15 -12.15 -7.21
CA GLU A 77 -16.49 -11.01 -6.61
C GLU A 77 -15.00 -11.02 -6.98
N ILE A 78 -14.52 -9.91 -7.52
CA ILE A 78 -13.13 -9.73 -7.93
C ILE A 78 -12.58 -8.52 -7.18
N SER A 79 -11.57 -8.73 -6.35
CA SER A 79 -10.83 -7.64 -5.73
C SER A 79 -9.71 -7.18 -6.66
N ILE A 80 -9.67 -5.87 -6.94
CA ILE A 80 -8.63 -5.25 -7.76
C ILE A 80 -7.91 -4.22 -6.89
N PRO A 81 -6.81 -4.61 -6.22
CA PRO A 81 -6.03 -3.67 -5.42
C PRO A 81 -5.36 -2.63 -6.33
N ASP A 82 -4.91 -1.54 -5.72
CA ASP A 82 -4.10 -0.49 -6.35
C ASP A 82 -4.81 0.22 -7.52
N VAL A 83 -6.14 0.27 -7.48
CA VAL A 83 -6.96 1.04 -8.44
C VAL A 83 -7.89 1.92 -7.65
N SER A 84 -7.83 3.23 -7.88
CA SER A 84 -8.77 4.14 -7.24
C SER A 84 -10.19 3.89 -7.78
N PRO A 85 -11.23 3.97 -6.93
CA PRO A 85 -12.61 3.78 -7.38
C PRO A 85 -13.01 4.74 -8.50
N GLN A 86 -12.48 5.96 -8.49
CA GLN A 86 -12.72 6.95 -9.54
C GLN A 86 -12.13 6.51 -10.88
N CYS A 87 -10.87 6.05 -10.91
CA CYS A 87 -10.26 5.52 -12.13
C CYS A 87 -11.03 4.30 -12.67
N PHE A 88 -11.42 3.38 -11.77
CA PHE A 88 -12.21 2.22 -12.17
C PHE A 88 -13.55 2.63 -12.79
N LYS A 89 -14.28 3.55 -12.15
CA LYS A 89 -15.58 4.06 -12.63
C LYS A 89 -15.46 4.67 -14.03
N THR A 90 -14.42 5.45 -14.28
CA THR A 90 -14.20 6.10 -15.58
C THR A 90 -13.91 5.08 -16.68
N LEU A 91 -13.03 4.12 -16.43
CA LEU A 91 -12.74 3.05 -17.40
C LEU A 91 -13.93 2.11 -17.57
N LEU A 92 -14.71 1.87 -16.52
CA LEU A 92 -15.95 1.12 -16.59
C LEU A 92 -16.94 1.80 -17.54
N ASN A 93 -17.19 3.09 -17.37
CA ASN A 93 -18.05 3.86 -18.27
C ASN A 93 -17.57 3.80 -19.72
N TYR A 94 -16.25 3.88 -19.94
CA TYR A 94 -15.68 3.69 -21.28
C TYR A 94 -15.95 2.29 -21.84
N MET A 95 -15.81 1.22 -21.05
CA MET A 95 -16.12 -0.13 -21.50
C MET A 95 -17.58 -0.30 -21.92
N TYR A 96 -18.50 0.45 -21.31
CA TYR A 96 -19.93 0.44 -21.64
C TYR A 96 -20.31 1.33 -22.83
N SER A 97 -19.65 2.48 -22.99
CA SER A 97 -20.11 3.54 -23.90
C SER A 97 -19.15 3.87 -25.03
N GLU A 98 -17.92 3.35 -24.99
CA GLU A 98 -16.80 3.70 -25.85
C GLU A 98 -16.40 5.19 -25.81
N ASN A 99 -16.97 5.95 -24.89
CA ASN A 99 -16.72 7.37 -24.72
C ASN A 99 -15.99 7.65 -23.41
N ILE A 100 -15.09 8.62 -23.45
CA ILE A 100 -14.37 9.11 -22.28
C ILE A 100 -14.31 10.64 -22.36
N CYS A 101 -14.65 11.31 -21.27
CA CYS A 101 -14.56 12.77 -21.14
C CYS A 101 -13.56 13.09 -20.04
N LEU A 102 -12.54 13.87 -20.39
CA LEU A 102 -11.41 14.21 -19.51
C LEU A 102 -11.31 15.72 -19.26
N GLU A 103 -12.34 16.50 -19.57
CA GLU A 103 -12.33 17.97 -19.46
C GLU A 103 -12.04 18.45 -18.03
N ASP A 104 -12.57 17.73 -17.03
CA ASP A 104 -12.44 18.07 -15.61
C ASP A 104 -11.31 17.31 -14.89
N TYR A 105 -10.43 16.59 -15.62
CA TYR A 105 -9.38 15.78 -15.01
C TYR A 105 -8.08 16.58 -14.86
N GLU A 106 -7.49 16.52 -13.66
CA GLU A 106 -6.13 16.98 -13.44
C GLU A 106 -5.10 16.06 -14.12
N LYS A 107 -3.91 16.62 -14.39
CA LYS A 107 -2.82 15.89 -15.03
C LYS A 107 -2.41 14.60 -14.30
N SER A 108 -2.39 14.63 -12.96
CA SER A 108 -2.13 13.45 -12.12
C SER A 108 -3.21 12.39 -12.29
N GLU A 109 -4.48 12.79 -12.36
CA GLU A 109 -5.60 11.87 -12.54
C GLU A 109 -5.58 11.21 -13.93
N ILE A 110 -5.21 11.94 -14.98
CA ILE A 110 -5.01 11.38 -16.33
C ILE A 110 -3.87 10.35 -16.31
N PHE A 111 -2.80 10.65 -15.58
CA PHE A 111 -1.65 9.74 -15.44
C PHE A 111 -2.06 8.45 -14.71
N ASP A 112 -2.78 8.56 -13.59
CA ASP A 112 -3.31 7.39 -12.87
C ASP A 112 -4.24 6.56 -13.75
N LEU A 113 -5.15 7.22 -14.47
CA LEU A 113 -6.07 6.59 -15.42
C LEU A 113 -5.32 5.82 -16.51
N TYR A 114 -4.21 6.37 -17.01
CA TYR A 114 -3.34 5.72 -18.00
C TYR A 114 -2.74 4.41 -17.47
N PHE A 115 -2.21 4.39 -16.23
CA PHE A 115 -1.68 3.15 -15.64
C PHE A 115 -2.76 2.10 -15.43
N VAL A 116 -3.95 2.50 -14.97
CA VAL A 116 -5.06 1.56 -14.79
C VAL A 116 -5.54 1.03 -16.14
N ALA A 117 -5.57 1.86 -17.19
CA ALA A 117 -5.93 1.41 -18.55
C ALA A 117 -4.93 0.39 -19.10
N ILE A 118 -3.63 0.56 -18.82
CA ILE A 118 -2.59 -0.45 -19.13
C ILE A 118 -2.86 -1.74 -18.35
N LYS A 119 -3.11 -1.64 -17.02
CA LYS A 119 -3.40 -2.79 -16.16
C LYS A 119 -4.59 -3.62 -16.69
N PHE A 120 -5.64 -2.95 -17.15
CA PHE A 120 -6.81 -3.60 -17.76
C PHE A 120 -6.65 -3.95 -19.24
N ASN A 121 -5.48 -3.67 -19.84
CA ASN A 121 -5.18 -3.92 -21.24
C ASN A 121 -6.22 -3.33 -22.21
N LEU A 122 -6.66 -2.09 -21.97
CA LEU A 122 -7.62 -1.35 -22.79
C LEU A 122 -6.89 -0.59 -23.91
N LYS A 123 -6.36 -1.32 -24.91
CA LYS A 123 -5.41 -0.82 -25.93
C LYS A 123 -5.80 0.52 -26.58
N GLU A 124 -7.06 0.69 -26.97
CA GLU A 124 -7.54 1.92 -27.60
C GLU A 124 -7.41 3.13 -26.67
N ILE A 125 -7.82 2.97 -25.41
CA ILE A 125 -7.69 4.03 -24.40
C ILE A 125 -6.25 4.25 -23.99
N VAL A 126 -5.43 3.20 -23.92
CA VAL A 126 -3.99 3.35 -23.68
C VAL A 126 -3.37 4.25 -24.74
N ASN A 127 -3.70 4.05 -26.02
CA ASN A 127 -3.16 4.89 -27.09
C ASN A 127 -3.68 6.34 -26.99
N TYR A 128 -4.98 6.53 -26.76
CA TYR A 128 -5.59 7.85 -26.60
C TYR A 128 -4.97 8.64 -25.44
N LEU A 129 -4.86 8.01 -24.26
CA LEU A 129 -4.27 8.63 -23.07
C LEU A 129 -2.76 8.87 -23.25
N LYS A 130 -2.05 7.97 -23.94
CA LYS A 130 -0.63 8.15 -24.24
C LYS A 130 -0.39 9.42 -25.04
N GLU A 131 -1.18 9.69 -26.08
CA GLU A 131 -1.07 10.92 -26.85
C GLU A 131 -1.24 12.14 -25.92
N ILE A 132 -2.26 12.14 -25.06
CA ILE A 132 -2.47 13.25 -24.11
C ILE A 132 -1.26 13.42 -23.17
N VAL A 133 -0.71 12.33 -22.63
CA VAL A 133 0.44 12.39 -21.73
C VAL A 133 1.72 12.84 -22.45
N GLU A 134 1.96 12.38 -23.68
CA GLU A 134 3.17 12.76 -24.44
C GLU A 134 3.13 14.21 -24.97
N PHE A 135 1.93 14.79 -25.20
CA PHE A 135 1.79 16.16 -25.69
C PHE A 135 1.60 17.23 -24.59
N THR A 136 1.30 16.83 -23.35
CA THR A 136 0.91 17.77 -22.28
C THR A 136 1.95 17.90 -21.15
N PHE A 137 3.05 17.14 -21.21
CA PHE A 137 4.15 17.15 -20.23
C PHE A 137 5.49 17.40 -20.92
#